data_AF-A0A1B6NQD0-F1
#
_entry.id   AF-A0A1B6NQD0-F1
#
_cell.length_a   1.000
_cell.length_b   1.000
_cell.length_c   1.000
_cell.angle_alpha   90.00
_cell.angle_beta   90.00
_cell.angle_gamma   90.00
#
_symmetry.space_group_name_H-M   'P 1'
#
loop_
_entity.id
_entity.type
_entity.pdbx_description
1 polymer ?
#
loop_
_entity_poly.entity_id
_entity_poly.type
_entity_poly.pdbx_seq_one_letter_code
_entity_poly.pdbx_strand_id
1 'polypeptide(L)' 'NDLEEFKKISDVIVANRVTGDIEDVLDKVYSRDLFNAD' A
#
# COMPACT_ATOMS: atom_id res chain seq x y z
N ASN A 1 -4.22 -11.61 -11.58
CA ASN A 1 -4.21 -10.52 -10.59
C ASN A 1 -3.84 -11.10 -9.24
N ASP A 2 -2.55 -11.42 -9.09
CA ASP A 2 -1.99 -11.90 -7.83
C ASP A 2 -1.44 -10.69 -7.08
N LEU A 3 -2.12 -10.30 -6.01
CA LEU A 3 -1.73 -9.16 -5.20
C LEU A 3 -0.48 -9.48 -4.36
N GLU A 4 -0.28 -10.75 -3.96
CA GLU A 4 0.94 -11.14 -3.25
C GLU A 4 2.17 -11.03 -4.15
N GLU A 5 2.05 -11.44 -5.42
CA GLU A 5 3.13 -11.26 -6.39
C GLU A 5 3.45 -9.77 -6.59
N PHE A 6 2.42 -8.94 -6.77
CA PHE A 6 2.57 -7.48 -6.86
C PHE A 6 3.30 -6.90 -5.64
N LYS A 7 2.92 -7.31 -4.44
CA LYS A 7 3.59 -6.89 -3.21
C LYS A 7 5.04 -7.33 -3.19
N LYS A 8 5.38 -8.53 -3.65
CA LYS A 8 6.77 -9.03 -3.63
C LYS A 8 7.68 -8.29 -4.62
N ILE A 9 7.19 -8.00 -5.81
CA ILE A 9 7.99 -7.36 -6.87
C ILE A 9 8.09 -5.84 -6.72
N SER A 10 7.18 -5.21 -5.96
CA SER A 10 7.16 -3.75 -5.83
C SER A 10 8.15 -3.29 -4.76
N ASP A 11 9.09 -2.44 -5.17
CA ASP A 11 10.01 -1.74 -4.27
C ASP A 11 9.31 -0.61 -3.51
N VAL A 12 8.40 0.11 -4.17
CA VAL A 12 7.55 1.15 -3.59
C VAL A 12 6.15 1.04 -4.16
N ILE A 13 5.14 1.07 -3.30
CA ILE A 13 3.73 1.01 -3.66
C ILE A 13 3.13 2.39 -3.42
N VAL A 14 2.55 3.00 -4.45
CA VAL A 14 1.84 4.28 -4.30
C VAL A 14 0.35 3.99 -4.23
N ALA A 15 -0.26 4.36 -3.11
CA ALA A 15 -1.69 4.18 -2.89
C ALA A 15 -2.32 5.50 -2.47
N ASN A 16 -3.52 5.79 -2.97
CA ASN A 16 -4.28 6.96 -2.54
C ASN A 16 -4.87 6.78 -1.13
N ARG A 17 -5.15 5.53 -0.74
CA ARG A 17 -5.63 5.13 0.60
C ARG A 17 -4.97 3.81 0.98
N VAL A 18 -4.65 3.66 2.26
CA VAL A 18 -4.20 2.37 2.81
C VAL A 18 -5.45 1.54 3.12
N THR A 19 -5.52 0.33 2.56
CA THR A 19 -6.55 -0.66 2.88
C THR A 19 -5.89 -1.91 3.43
N GLY A 20 -6.66 -2.79 4.08
CA GLY A 20 -6.14 -4.04 4.67
C GLY A 20 -5.41 -4.95 3.68
N ASP A 21 -5.68 -4.79 2.39
CA ASP A 21 -4.99 -5.50 1.32
C ASP A 21 -3.51 -5.12 1.19
N ILE A 22 -3.06 -3.98 1.72
CA ILE A 22 -1.66 -3.52 1.65
C ILE A 22 -1.10 -3.12 3.03
N GLU A 23 -1.84 -3.39 4.12
CA GLU A 23 -1.40 -3.13 5.49
C GLU A 23 -0.12 -3.89 5.86
N ASP A 24 0.06 -5.09 5.31
CA ASP A 24 1.21 -5.97 5.51
C ASP A 24 2.52 -5.45 4.89
N VAL A 25 2.43 -4.47 4.00
CA VAL A 25 3.59 -3.86 3.30
C VAL A 25 3.63 -2.34 3.47
N LEU A 26 3.08 -1.84 4.58
CA LEU A 26 3.01 -0.41 4.90
C LEU A 26 4.37 0.30 4.89
N ASP A 27 5.45 -0.40 5.20
CA ASP A 27 6.83 0.11 5.20
C ASP A 27 7.27 0.65 3.83
N LYS A 28 6.70 0.11 2.75
CA LYS A 28 6.96 0.50 1.37
C LYS A 28 5.77 1.11 0.65
N VAL A 29 4.68 1.37 1.37
CA VAL A 29 3.52 2.08 0.84
C VAL A 29 3.72 3.58 1.04
N TYR A 30 3.94 4.30 -0.05
CA TYR A 30 3.91 5.75 -0.05
C TYR A 30 2.48 6.22 -0.29
N SER A 31 1.80 6.59 0.80
CA SER A 31 0.49 7.22 0.75
C SER A 31 0.61 8.69 1.14
N ARG A 32 -0.12 9.55 0.42
CA ARG A 32 -0.33 10.95 0.83
C ARG A 32 -1.43 11.10 1.87
N ASP A 33 -2.00 9.99 2.32
CA ASP A 33 -3.02 9.93 3.35
C ASP A 33 -2.36 10.23 4.72
N LEU A 34 -2.16 11.52 4.98
CA LEU A 34 -1.55 12.08 6.19
C LEU A 34 -2.60 12.31 7.29
N PHE A 35 -3.87 12.19 6.94
CA PHE A 35 -5.02 12.41 7.79
C PHE A 35 -5.99 11.26 7.50
N ASN A 36 -6.22 10.37 8.47
CA ASN A 36 -7.37 9.46 8.47
C ASN A 36 -8.68 10.29 8.50
N ALA A 37 -8.96 11.04 7.43
CA ALA A 37 -10.09 11.92 7.26
C ALA A 37 -10.93 11.32 6.12
N ASP A 38 -11.80 10.37 6.51
CA ASP A 38 -12.96 9.82 5.78
C ASP A 38 -12.80 9.46 4.28
#